data_AF-A0A2E8H4D4-F1
#
_entry.id   AF-A0A2E8H4D4-F1
#
_cell.length_a   1.000
_cell.length_b   1.000
_cell.length_c   1.000
_cell.angle_alpha   90.00
_cell.angle_beta   90.00
_cell.angle_gamma   90.00
#
_symmetry.space_group_name_H-M   'P 1'
#
loop_
_entity.id
_entity.type
_entity.pdbx_description
1 polymer ?
#
loop_
_entity_poly.entity_id
_entity_poly.type
_entity_poly.pdbx_seq_one_letter_code
_entity_poly.pdbx_strand_id
1 'polypeptide(L)'
;MSNPESTPEADRTQYYFSLGLPVKSVRYLEWLGLEAKRKGGARLPKAAIVRALINVAMRMDIDVSGCRTQVGLEDRVWQLIQRADDDHRSSRVAEGGAP
;
A
#
# COMPACT_ATOMS: atom_id res chain seq x y z
N MET A 1 28.91 -20.10 -24.02
CA MET A 1 29.19 -20.76 -22.73
C MET A 1 29.16 -19.70 -21.65
N SER A 2 28.46 -20.02 -20.56
CA SER A 2 28.36 -19.33 -19.28
C SER A 2 27.79 -17.91 -19.27
N ASN A 3 26.47 -17.82 -19.12
CA ASN A 3 25.85 -16.70 -18.41
C ASN A 3 25.94 -17.06 -16.91
N PRO A 4 26.68 -16.33 -16.07
CA PRO A 4 26.74 -16.64 -14.65
C PRO A 4 25.35 -16.41 -14.05
N GLU A 5 24.90 -17.41 -13.31
CA GLU A 5 23.76 -17.36 -12.39
C GLU A 5 23.54 -15.95 -11.84
N SER A 6 22.41 -15.34 -12.22
CA SER A 6 21.79 -14.31 -11.39
C SER A 6 21.31 -15.00 -10.12
N THR A 7 22.21 -15.14 -9.15
CA THR A 7 21.92 -15.72 -7.84
C THR A 7 20.69 -15.01 -7.24
N PRO A 8 19.68 -15.72 -6.72
CA PRO A 8 18.53 -15.13 -6.04
C PRO A 8 18.91 -14.67 -4.62
N GLU A 9 20.01 -13.92 -4.50
CA GLU A 9 20.53 -13.34 -3.27
C GLU A 9 20.15 -11.85 -3.14
N ALA A 10 19.32 -11.35 -4.05
CA ALA A 10 18.74 -10.03 -3.93
C ALA A 10 17.62 -10.06 -2.88
N ASP A 11 17.75 -9.18 -1.90
CA ASP A 11 16.67 -8.69 -1.01
C ASP A 11 16.58 -9.28 0.40
N ARG A 12 17.73 -9.46 1.07
CA ARG A 12 17.80 -9.56 2.55
C ARG A 12 18.23 -8.25 3.23
N THR A 13 18.50 -7.20 2.45
CA THR A 13 19.02 -5.93 2.97
C THR A 13 17.88 -5.07 3.50
N GLN A 14 17.71 -5.04 4.83
CA GLN A 14 16.78 -4.11 5.46
C GLN A 14 17.39 -2.71 5.52
N TYR A 15 16.71 -1.74 4.91
CA TYR A 15 17.03 -0.32 5.06
C TYR A 15 16.16 0.30 6.16
N TYR A 16 16.81 1.03 7.06
CA TYR A 16 16.14 1.84 8.08
C TYR A 16 16.23 3.30 7.66
N PHE A 17 15.10 3.99 7.65
CA PHE A 17 15.06 5.43 7.50
C PHE A 17 14.12 6.03 8.54
N SER A 18 14.47 7.22 9.03
CA SER A 18 13.66 7.99 9.96
C SER A 18 12.76 8.93 9.17
N LEU A 19 11.45 8.87 9.44
CA LEU A 19 10.47 9.73 8.81
C LEU A 19 9.81 10.63 9.86
N GLY A 20 9.89 11.94 9.66
CA GLY A 20 9.11 12.90 10.44
C GLY A 20 7.64 12.79 10.08
N LEU A 21 6.80 12.38 11.03
CA LEU A 21 5.36 12.27 10.84
C LEU A 21 4.61 13.23 11.78
N PRO A 22 3.57 13.92 11.29
CA PRO A 22 2.67 14.67 12.17
C PRO A 22 2.06 13.77 13.24
N VAL A 23 1.80 14.32 14.43
CA VAL A 23 1.21 13.58 15.56
C VAL A 23 -0.09 12.88 15.16
N LYS A 24 -0.91 13.52 14.31
CA LYS A 24 -2.16 12.94 13.79
C LYS A 24 -1.91 11.63 13.03
N SER A 25 -0.88 11.57 12.19
CA SER A 25 -0.52 10.38 11.43
C SER A 25 -0.04 9.24 12.34
N VAL A 26 0.75 9.56 13.37
CA VAL A 26 1.22 8.56 14.35
C VAL A 26 0.05 7.98 15.16
N ARG A 27 -0.90 8.82 15.57
CA ARG A 27 -2.13 8.39 16.26
C ARG A 27 -3.01 7.53 15.37
N TYR A 28 -3.12 7.87 14.07
CA TYR A 28 -3.85 7.03 13.12
C TYR A 28 -3.23 5.64 12.98
N LEU A 29 -1.90 5.53 12.86
CA LEU A 29 -1.20 4.24 12.83
C LEU A 29 -1.39 3.44 14.13
N GLU A 30 -1.45 4.11 15.28
CA GLU A 30 -1.76 3.46 16.55
C GLU A 30 -3.18 2.90 16.59
N TRP A 31 -4.15 3.71 16.18
CA TRP A 31 -5.54 3.31 16.11
C TRP A 31 -5.70 2.11 15.18
N LEU A 32 -5.13 2.12 13.97
CA LEU A 32 -5.17 0.97 13.05
C LEU A 32 -4.67 -0.32 13.70
N GLY A 33 -3.54 -0.25 14.40
CA GLY A 33 -2.97 -1.42 15.07
C GLY A 33 -3.84 -1.95 16.20
N LEU A 34 -4.45 -1.07 17.01
CA LEU A 34 -5.38 -1.45 18.07
C LEU A 34 -6.70 -1.98 17.51
N GLU A 35 -7.19 -1.37 16.44
CA GLU A 35 -8.44 -1.72 15.79
C GLU A 35 -8.39 -3.12 15.19
N ALA A 36 -7.27 -3.50 14.58
CA ALA A 36 -7.03 -4.86 14.11
C ALA A 36 -7.16 -5.89 15.25
N LYS A 37 -6.62 -5.57 16.45
CA LYS A 37 -6.80 -6.41 17.65
C LYS A 37 -8.26 -6.44 18.10
N ARG A 38 -8.91 -5.26 18.15
CA ARG A 38 -10.31 -5.13 18.60
C ARG A 38 -11.28 -5.94 17.73
N LYS A 39 -11.00 -6.08 16.44
CA LYS A 39 -11.78 -6.86 15.47
C LYS A 39 -11.41 -8.36 15.43
N GLY A 40 -10.74 -8.88 16.46
CA GLY A 40 -10.43 -10.31 16.60
C GLY A 40 -9.09 -10.75 16.01
N GLY A 41 -8.28 -9.81 15.51
CA GLY A 41 -6.91 -10.08 15.05
C GLY A 41 -5.85 -9.85 16.14
N ALA A 42 -4.60 -9.70 15.70
CA ALA A 42 -3.48 -9.28 16.55
C ALA A 42 -3.22 -7.77 16.43
N ARG A 43 -2.59 -7.18 17.45
CA ARG A 43 -2.15 -5.77 17.37
C ARG A 43 -1.06 -5.64 16.32
N LEU A 44 -1.29 -4.83 15.29
CA LEU A 44 -0.29 -4.60 14.27
C LEU A 44 0.74 -3.55 14.72
N PRO A 45 2.05 -3.84 14.65
CA PRO A 45 3.09 -2.84 14.85
C PRO A 45 3.01 -1.75 13.78
N LYS A 46 3.29 -0.49 14.14
CA LYS A 46 3.25 0.65 13.20
C LYS A 46 4.12 0.41 11.96
N ALA A 47 5.32 -0.15 12.15
CA ALA A 47 6.24 -0.49 11.06
C ALA A 47 5.67 -1.57 10.12
N ALA A 48 4.89 -2.53 10.64
CA ALA A 48 4.24 -3.53 9.82
C ALA A 48 3.13 -2.91 8.96
N ILE A 49 2.36 -1.97 9.52
CA ILE A 49 1.34 -1.21 8.78
C ILE A 49 1.99 -0.41 7.65
N VAL A 50 3.05 0.35 7.94
CA VAL A 50 3.75 1.15 6.93
C VAL A 50 4.34 0.27 5.83
N ARG A 51 4.99 -0.86 6.17
CA ARG A 51 5.50 -1.81 5.17
C ARG A 51 4.38 -2.38 4.29
N ALA A 52 3.24 -2.74 4.87
CA ALA A 52 2.11 -3.26 4.10
C ALA A 52 1.58 -2.21 3.10
N LEU A 53 1.46 -0.95 3.52
CA LEU A 53 1.03 0.14 2.65
C LEU A 53 2.01 0.38 1.49
N ILE A 54 3.32 0.38 1.77
CA ILE A 54 4.36 0.52 0.74
C ILE A 54 4.29 -0.65 -0.25
N ASN A 55 4.18 -1.88 0.25
CA ASN A 55 4.09 -3.07 -0.62
C ASN A 55 2.87 -3.02 -1.54
N VAL A 56 1.72 -2.50 -1.07
CA VAL A 56 0.55 -2.28 -1.92
C VAL A 56 0.82 -1.19 -2.95
N ALA A 57 1.39 -0.06 -2.55
CA ALA A 57 1.75 1.03 -3.46
C ALA A 57 2.69 0.56 -4.59
N MET A 58 3.65 -0.31 -4.29
CA MET A 58 4.53 -0.93 -5.30
C MET A 58 3.76 -1.80 -6.29
N ARG A 59 2.78 -2.58 -5.82
CA ARG A 59 1.96 -3.45 -6.68
C ARG A 59 1.00 -2.66 -7.58
N MET A 60 0.61 -1.46 -7.16
CA MET A 60 -0.29 -0.59 -7.92
C MET A 60 0.40 0.11 -9.10
N ASP A 61 1.73 0.02 -9.22
CA ASP A 61 2.52 0.67 -10.28
C ASP A 61 2.13 2.14 -10.50
N ILE A 62 2.14 2.92 -9.40
CA ILE A 62 1.67 4.30 -9.39
C ILE A 62 2.55 5.14 -10.31
N ASP A 63 1.98 5.68 -11.39
CA ASP A 63 2.68 6.66 -12.23
C ASP A 63 2.94 7.95 -11.45
N VAL A 64 4.22 8.27 -11.25
CA VAL A 64 4.68 9.49 -10.56
C VAL A 64 5.15 10.58 -11.53
N SER A 65 5.02 10.38 -12.84
CA SER A 65 5.50 11.30 -13.88
C SER A 65 4.92 12.70 -13.70
N GLY A 66 5.79 13.70 -13.49
CA GLY A 66 5.38 15.09 -13.29
C GLY A 66 4.86 15.42 -11.88
N CYS A 67 4.90 14.49 -10.93
CA CYS A 67 4.58 14.76 -9.54
C CYS A 67 5.70 15.58 -8.86
N ARG A 68 5.33 16.69 -8.20
CA ARG A 68 6.31 17.62 -7.57
C ARG A 68 6.08 17.85 -6.08
N THR A 69 4.95 17.40 -5.55
CA THR A 69 4.54 17.66 -4.17
C THR A 69 4.01 16.39 -3.54
N GLN A 70 4.07 16.32 -2.21
CA GLN A 70 3.46 15.23 -1.45
C GLN A 70 1.96 15.13 -1.74
N VAL A 71 1.24 16.25 -1.71
CA VAL A 71 -0.20 16.31 -1.98
C VAL A 71 -0.53 15.77 -3.38
N GLY A 72 0.28 16.12 -4.39
CA GLY A 72 0.08 15.60 -5.75
C GLY A 72 0.25 14.08 -5.85
N LEU A 73 1.14 13.50 -5.03
CA LEU A 73 1.30 12.05 -4.96
C LEU A 73 0.11 11.40 -4.24
N GLU A 74 -0.34 11.99 -3.14
CA GLU A 74 -1.52 11.54 -2.39
C GLU A 74 -2.77 11.50 -3.28
N ASP A 75 -3.00 12.54 -4.09
CA ASP A 75 -4.13 12.59 -5.03
C ASP A 75 -4.07 11.47 -6.08
N ARG A 76 -2.89 11.14 -6.60
CA ARG A 76 -2.73 10.04 -7.58
C ARG A 76 -3.03 8.69 -6.94
N VAL A 77 -2.49 8.44 -5.76
CA VAL A 77 -2.79 7.22 -4.99
C VAL A 77 -4.28 7.10 -4.75
N TRP A 78 -4.93 8.19 -4.34
CA TRP A 78 -6.36 8.21 -4.07
C TRP A 78 -7.21 7.94 -5.33
N GLN A 79 -6.86 8.55 -6.47
CA GLN A 79 -7.54 8.31 -7.74
C GLN A 79 -7.42 6.86 -8.22
N LEU A 80 -6.25 6.24 -8.04
CA LEU A 80 -6.06 4.83 -8.41
C LEU A 80 -6.91 3.90 -7.53
N ILE A 81 -7.01 4.18 -6.24
CA ILE A 81 -7.87 3.40 -5.32
C ILE A 81 -9.34 3.51 -5.73
N GLN A 82 -9.81 4.72 -6.07
CA GLN A 82 -11.19 4.93 -6.51
C GLN A 82 -11.50 4.17 -7.79
N ARG A 83 -10.64 4.28 -8.81
CA ARG A 83 -10.81 3.54 -10.08
C ARG A 83 -10.87 2.04 -9.86
N ALA A 84 -10.00 1.51 -9.01
CA ALA A 84 -10.00 0.10 -8.67
C ALA A 84 -11.31 -0.35 -7.99
N ASP A 85 -11.93 0.48 -7.14
CA ASP A 85 -13.24 0.18 -6.53
C ASP A 85 -14.38 0.22 -7.57
N ASP A 86 -14.36 1.21 -8.47
CA ASP A 86 -15.37 1.39 -9.51
C ASP A 86 -15.38 0.21 -10.50
N ASP A 87 -14.20 -0.27 -10.90
CA ASP A 87 -14.05 -1.44 -11.79
C ASP A 87 -14.57 -2.72 -11.09
N HIS A 88 -14.30 -2.87 -9.79
CA HIS A 88 -14.79 -4.00 -8.99
C HIS A 88 -16.30 -3.97 -8.78
N ARG A 89 -16.90 -2.78 -8.72
CA ARG A 89 -18.36 -2.62 -8.61
C ARG A 89 -19.03 -2.91 -9.94
N SER A 90 -18.47 -2.41 -11.03
CA SER A 90 -19.01 -2.60 -12.39
C SER A 90 -19.03 -4.06 -12.81
N SER A 91 -18.02 -4.85 -12.41
CA SER A 91 -17.97 -6.30 -12.65
C SER A 91 -19.04 -7.09 -11.89
N ARG A 92 -19.36 -6.72 -10.64
CA ARG A 92 -20.43 -7.38 -9.86
C ARG A 92 -21.83 -7.15 -10.41
N VAL A 93 -22.09 -5.98 -11.01
CA VAL A 93 -23.39 -5.67 -11.62
C VAL A 93 -23.57 -6.44 -12.93
N ALA A 94 -22.48 -6.68 -13.68
CA ALA A 94 -22.50 -7.45 -14.91
C ALA A 94 -22.76 -8.95 -14.68
N GLU A 95 -22.29 -9.53 -13.57
CA GLU A 95 -22.46 -10.96 -13.24
C GLU A 95 -23.80 -11.28 -12.55
N GLY A 96 -24.48 -10.29 -11.95
CA GLY A 96 -25.77 -10.45 -11.26
C GLY A 96 -27.02 -10.22 -12.12
N GLY A 97 -26.86 -10.05 -13.44
CA GLY A 97 -27.92 -9.70 -14.38
C GLY A 97 -28.29 -10.81 -15.35
N ALA A 98 -28.87 -11.91 -14.87
CA ALA A 98 -29.70 -12.78 -15.69
C ALA A 98 -30.89 -13.30 -14.85
N PRO A 99 -32.12 -13.28 -15.40
CA PRO A 99 -33.35 -13.63 -14.69
C PRO A 99 -33.44 -15.11 -14.29
#